data_AF-A0A8J8P8M2-F1
#
_entry.id   AF-A0A8J8P8M2-F1
#
_cell.length_a   1.000
_cell.length_b   1.000
_cell.length_c   1.000
_cell.angle_alpha   90.00
_cell.angle_beta   90.00
_cell.angle_gamma   90.00
#
_symmetry.space_group_name_H-M   'P 1'
#
loop_
_entity.id
_entity.type
_entity.pdbx_description
1 polymer ?
#
loop_
_entity_poly.entity_id
_entity_poly.type
_entity_poly.pdbx_seq_one_letter_code
_entity_poly.pdbx_strand_id
1 'polypeptide(L)'
;MAFYGVNLEVKVRELNLQFKLALQSKGGSVGLRTLAKIFQRMDVNGNRKLDSSEFEQALGAFGFFPKKVELQALMKFYDVNNDGHISYEEFIRGLRDELSPRRVKMVEKIFQSLDRDGSGQISLSDVVQIYDVSMNHEFIEGKKTREQIIGEFLNGFEGARGNKDGVITKDEFFDYYTDLGMSVPSDEYFVRMLESAWQCPEEEADPSAQASIRMLIEEVRKRILELAKGDPKLIKKIHSDFDLNQSGSLTIDEVTNMIAKLKISVERKYVYPFFKFIDQDNSGNISFEEFEVYVLNK
;
A
#
# COMPACT_ATOMS: atom_id res chain seq x y z
N MET A 1 -31.32 -19.53 -25.20
CA MET A 1 -31.35 -19.94 -23.77
C MET A 1 -30.35 -19.16 -22.88
N ALA A 2 -29.93 -17.93 -23.22
CA ALA A 2 -28.92 -17.19 -22.44
C ALA A 2 -29.48 -16.06 -21.52
N PHE A 3 -30.78 -15.80 -21.51
CA PHE A 3 -31.36 -14.66 -20.79
C PHE A 3 -31.62 -14.90 -19.28
N TYR A 4 -31.76 -16.16 -18.84
CA TYR A 4 -32.03 -16.47 -17.42
C TYR A 4 -30.78 -16.41 -16.54
N GLY A 5 -29.59 -16.69 -17.08
CA GLY A 5 -28.32 -16.67 -16.32
C GLY A 5 -27.87 -15.26 -15.94
N VAL A 6 -28.01 -14.30 -16.86
CA VAL A 6 -27.61 -12.89 -16.63
C VAL A 6 -28.47 -12.23 -15.54
N ASN A 7 -29.77 -12.52 -15.50
CA ASN A 7 -30.66 -11.95 -14.49
C ASN A 7 -30.34 -12.48 -13.08
N LEU A 8 -30.02 -13.78 -12.97
CA LEU A 8 -29.67 -14.40 -11.70
C LEU A 8 -28.33 -13.89 -11.15
N GLU A 9 -27.33 -13.68 -11.99
CA GLU A 9 -26.04 -13.13 -11.57
C GLU A 9 -26.17 -11.69 -11.04
N VAL A 10 -26.93 -10.84 -11.74
CA VAL A 10 -27.24 -9.48 -11.28
C VAL A 10 -27.99 -9.53 -9.94
N LYS A 11 -28.94 -10.46 -9.79
CA LYS A 11 -29.70 -10.64 -8.55
C LYS A 11 -28.82 -11.09 -7.39
N VAL A 12 -27.88 -12.01 -7.62
CA VAL A 12 -26.90 -12.45 -6.62
C VAL A 12 -26.04 -11.28 -6.15
N ARG A 13 -25.53 -10.45 -7.07
CA ARG A 13 -24.76 -9.26 -6.72
C ARG A 13 -25.59 -8.25 -5.91
N GLU A 14 -26.85 -8.05 -6.28
CA GLU A 14 -27.78 -7.19 -5.54
C GLU A 14 -28.03 -7.71 -4.11
N LEU A 15 -28.36 -9.00 -3.97
CA LEU A 15 -28.58 -9.63 -2.66
C LEU A 15 -27.33 -9.57 -1.79
N ASN A 16 -26.16 -9.82 -2.38
CA ASN A 16 -24.88 -9.72 -1.68
C ASN A 16 -24.61 -8.29 -1.19
N LEU A 17 -24.87 -7.28 -2.03
CA LEU A 17 -24.75 -5.88 -1.66
C LEU A 17 -25.72 -5.49 -0.53
N GLN A 18 -26.98 -5.94 -0.59
CA GLN A 18 -27.95 -5.68 0.46
C GLN A 18 -27.54 -6.33 1.79
N PHE A 19 -27.08 -7.59 1.74
CA PHE A 19 -26.59 -8.29 2.91
C PHE A 19 -25.39 -7.57 3.53
N LYS A 20 -24.45 -7.13 2.71
CA LYS A 20 -23.29 -6.30 3.11
C LYS A 20 -23.70 -4.99 3.77
N LEU A 21 -24.65 -4.24 3.20
CA LEU A 21 -25.16 -3.00 3.79
C LEU A 21 -25.86 -3.25 5.14
N ALA A 22 -26.56 -4.39 5.28
CA ALA A 22 -27.17 -4.78 6.54
C ALA A 22 -26.12 -5.12 7.62
N LEU A 23 -25.00 -5.74 7.23
CA LEU A 23 -23.86 -5.98 8.12
C LEU A 23 -23.21 -4.65 8.56
N GLN A 24 -23.08 -3.68 7.65
CA GLN A 24 -22.56 -2.34 7.95
C GLN A 24 -23.47 -1.54 8.90
N SER A 25 -24.79 -1.58 8.70
CA SER A 25 -25.73 -0.82 9.54
C SER A 25 -25.86 -1.35 10.98
N LYS A 26 -25.68 -2.66 11.20
CA LYS A 26 -25.71 -3.28 12.55
C LYS A 26 -24.34 -3.28 13.27
N GLY A 27 -23.24 -2.94 12.58
CA GLY A 27 -21.87 -3.20 13.05
C GLY A 27 -20.89 -2.03 13.10
N GLY A 28 -21.27 -0.83 12.63
CA GLY A 28 -20.29 0.26 12.41
C GLY A 28 -19.35 -0.06 11.24
N SER A 29 -18.20 0.61 11.13
CA SER A 29 -17.18 0.27 10.12
C SER A 29 -16.84 -1.22 10.24
N VAL A 30 -17.11 -1.98 9.19
CA VAL A 30 -17.04 -3.45 9.19
C VAL A 30 -15.57 -3.88 9.13
N GLY A 31 -14.90 -3.86 10.27
CA GLY A 31 -13.60 -4.49 10.43
C GLY A 31 -13.73 -6.01 10.49
N LEU A 32 -12.66 -6.72 10.13
CA LEU A 32 -12.56 -8.19 10.15
C LEU A 32 -13.04 -8.83 11.47
N ARG A 33 -12.83 -8.16 12.61
CA ARG A 33 -13.30 -8.61 13.94
C ARG A 33 -14.82 -8.66 14.06
N THR A 34 -15.53 -7.71 13.45
CA THR A 34 -17.00 -7.69 13.44
C THR A 34 -17.52 -8.85 12.59
N LEU A 35 -16.92 -9.06 11.42
CA LEU A 35 -17.27 -10.19 10.54
C LEU A 35 -17.01 -11.55 11.21
N ALA A 36 -15.90 -11.70 11.93
CA ALA A 36 -15.61 -12.92 12.70
C ALA A 36 -16.72 -13.24 13.72
N LYS A 37 -17.18 -12.24 14.49
CA LYS A 37 -18.26 -12.41 15.46
C LYS A 37 -19.59 -12.74 14.80
N ILE A 38 -19.86 -12.14 13.64
CA ILE A 38 -21.08 -12.40 12.90
C ILE A 38 -21.09 -13.83 12.37
N PHE A 39 -19.98 -14.26 11.74
CA PHE A 39 -19.83 -15.62 11.24
C PHE A 39 -20.00 -16.65 12.36
N GLN A 40 -19.37 -16.42 13.52
CA GLN A 40 -19.51 -17.30 14.69
C GLN A 40 -20.96 -17.42 15.19
N ARG A 41 -21.81 -16.40 14.98
CA ARG A 41 -23.23 -16.48 15.34
C ARG A 41 -24.08 -17.21 14.29
N MET A 42 -23.60 -17.26 13.04
CA MET A 42 -24.26 -17.95 11.94
C MET A 42 -23.95 -19.45 11.94
N ASP A 43 -22.73 -19.81 12.33
CA ASP A 43 -22.25 -21.19 12.50
C ASP A 43 -22.84 -21.82 13.77
N VAL A 44 -24.02 -22.42 13.65
CA VAL A 44 -24.79 -22.97 14.80
C VAL A 44 -24.16 -24.28 15.27
N ASN A 45 -23.67 -25.09 14.34
CA ASN A 45 -23.08 -26.39 14.64
C ASN A 45 -21.59 -26.31 15.06
N GLY A 46 -20.93 -25.16 14.88
CA GLY A 46 -19.57 -24.89 15.30
C GLY A 46 -18.49 -25.53 14.43
N ASN A 47 -18.81 -25.93 13.20
CA ASN A 47 -17.89 -26.60 12.28
C ASN A 47 -16.99 -25.62 11.50
N ARG A 48 -17.12 -24.32 11.77
CA ARG A 48 -16.40 -23.19 11.13
C ARG A 48 -16.72 -23.00 9.65
N LYS A 49 -17.85 -23.53 9.19
CA LYS A 49 -18.41 -23.36 7.85
C LYS A 49 -19.91 -23.10 7.98
N LEU A 50 -20.54 -22.55 6.94
CA LEU A 50 -21.98 -22.37 6.89
C LEU A 50 -22.54 -23.30 5.83
N ASP A 51 -23.44 -24.19 6.23
CA ASP A 51 -24.26 -24.93 5.28
C ASP A 51 -25.40 -24.04 4.71
N SER A 52 -26.13 -24.57 3.73
CA SER A 52 -27.22 -23.82 3.08
C SER A 52 -28.33 -23.39 4.04
N SER A 53 -28.58 -24.14 5.12
CA SER A 53 -29.61 -23.83 6.12
C SER A 53 -29.12 -22.78 7.10
N GLU A 54 -27.88 -22.90 7.58
CA GLU A 54 -27.23 -21.90 8.43
C GLU A 54 -27.13 -20.55 7.72
N PHE A 55 -26.75 -20.55 6.44
CA PHE A 55 -26.69 -19.33 5.64
C PHE A 55 -28.09 -18.73 5.34
N GLU A 56 -29.11 -19.54 5.10
CA GLU A 56 -30.50 -19.07 4.95
C GLU A 56 -31.02 -18.42 6.24
N GLN A 57 -30.78 -19.05 7.39
CA GLN A 57 -31.14 -18.50 8.70
C GLN A 57 -30.40 -17.20 8.99
N ALA A 58 -29.11 -17.14 8.64
CA ALA A 58 -28.30 -15.95 8.75
C ALA A 58 -28.92 -14.80 7.94
N LEU A 59 -29.21 -15.02 6.65
CA LEU A 59 -29.87 -14.02 5.79
C LEU A 59 -31.22 -13.58 6.39
N GLY A 60 -32.02 -14.50 6.91
CA GLY A 60 -33.27 -14.21 7.61
C GLY A 60 -33.12 -13.31 8.83
N ALA A 61 -32.06 -13.48 9.63
CA ALA A 61 -31.76 -12.63 10.79
C ALA A 61 -31.39 -11.17 10.41
N PHE A 62 -31.00 -10.95 9.15
CA PHE A 62 -30.79 -9.62 8.57
C PHE A 62 -32.00 -9.13 7.75
N GLY A 63 -33.10 -9.89 7.71
CA GLY A 63 -34.34 -9.52 7.04
C GLY A 63 -34.41 -9.92 5.57
N PHE A 64 -33.52 -10.80 5.10
CA PHE A 64 -33.49 -11.28 3.73
C PHE A 64 -34.09 -12.69 3.61
N PHE A 65 -34.99 -12.87 2.66
CA PHE A 65 -35.67 -14.14 2.40
C PHE A 65 -35.56 -14.51 0.92
N PRO A 66 -34.37 -14.91 0.44
CA PRO A 66 -34.18 -15.29 -0.95
C PRO A 66 -34.99 -16.55 -1.30
N LYS A 67 -35.42 -16.67 -2.56
CA LYS A 67 -35.99 -17.93 -3.07
C LYS A 67 -34.92 -19.01 -3.11
N LYS A 68 -35.31 -20.29 -3.11
CA LYS A 68 -34.36 -21.42 -3.19
C LYS A 68 -33.34 -21.30 -4.32
N VAL A 69 -33.75 -20.83 -5.50
CA VAL A 69 -32.85 -20.64 -6.65
C VAL A 69 -31.83 -19.51 -6.40
N GLU A 70 -32.24 -18.45 -5.72
CA GLU A 70 -31.38 -17.31 -5.36
C GLU A 70 -30.43 -17.69 -4.22
N LEU A 71 -30.89 -18.46 -3.23
CA LEU A 71 -30.06 -19.00 -2.15
C LEU A 71 -28.99 -19.95 -2.71
N GLN A 72 -29.36 -20.87 -3.61
CA GLN A 72 -28.40 -21.74 -4.29
C GLN A 72 -27.37 -20.96 -5.09
N ALA A 73 -27.79 -19.90 -5.78
CA ALA A 73 -26.89 -19.04 -6.54
C ALA A 73 -25.96 -18.22 -5.63
N LEU A 74 -26.45 -17.75 -4.47
CA LEU A 74 -25.63 -17.11 -3.44
C LEU A 74 -24.64 -18.08 -2.82
N MET A 75 -25.08 -19.29 -2.44
CA MET A 75 -24.17 -20.34 -1.93
C MET A 75 -23.05 -20.59 -2.92
N LYS A 76 -23.38 -20.79 -4.20
CA LYS A 76 -22.39 -20.98 -5.28
C LYS A 76 -21.48 -19.76 -5.50
N PHE A 77 -21.99 -18.55 -5.25
CA PHE A 77 -21.18 -17.34 -5.34
C PHE A 77 -20.11 -17.28 -4.25
N TYR A 78 -20.44 -17.73 -3.03
CA TYR A 78 -19.54 -17.76 -1.89
C TYR A 78 -18.60 -18.97 -1.89
N ASP A 79 -19.12 -20.17 -2.12
CA ASP A 79 -18.42 -21.47 -2.14
C ASP A 79 -17.52 -21.61 -3.39
N VAL A 80 -16.23 -21.28 -3.23
CA VAL A 80 -15.23 -21.31 -4.32
C VAL A 80 -14.76 -22.72 -4.56
N ASN A 81 -14.49 -23.43 -3.46
CA ASN A 81 -13.91 -24.76 -3.52
C ASN A 81 -14.96 -25.82 -3.90
N ASN A 82 -16.24 -25.43 -3.99
CA ASN A 82 -17.40 -26.26 -4.31
C ASN A 82 -17.56 -27.43 -3.32
N ASP A 83 -17.24 -27.21 -2.04
CA ASP A 83 -17.40 -28.21 -0.98
C ASP A 83 -18.83 -28.25 -0.40
N GLY A 84 -19.72 -27.39 -0.90
CA GLY A 84 -21.11 -27.28 -0.49
C GLY A 84 -21.34 -26.42 0.75
N HIS A 85 -20.29 -25.82 1.30
CA HIS A 85 -20.33 -24.98 2.48
C HIS A 85 -19.61 -23.65 2.22
N ILE A 86 -19.90 -22.65 3.04
CA ILE A 86 -19.19 -21.36 3.02
C ILE A 86 -18.23 -21.33 4.21
N SER A 87 -16.94 -21.47 3.95
CA SER A 87 -15.92 -21.27 4.98
C SER A 87 -15.84 -19.80 5.42
N TYR A 88 -15.23 -19.53 6.58
CA TYR A 88 -15.01 -18.16 7.04
C TYR A 88 -14.26 -17.31 6.01
N GLU A 89 -13.25 -17.88 5.36
CA GLU A 89 -12.45 -17.21 4.33
C GLU A 89 -13.30 -16.86 3.10
N GLU A 90 -14.15 -17.78 2.65
CA GLU A 90 -15.10 -17.55 1.55
C GLU A 90 -16.17 -16.52 1.90
N PHE A 91 -16.64 -16.51 3.15
CA PHE A 91 -17.57 -15.52 3.66
C PHE A 91 -16.98 -14.11 3.62
N ILE A 92 -15.75 -13.95 4.12
CA ILE A 92 -15.05 -12.66 4.06
C ILE A 92 -14.82 -12.25 2.59
N ARG A 93 -14.43 -13.19 1.73
CA ARG A 93 -14.22 -12.95 0.29
C ARG A 93 -15.49 -12.43 -0.39
N GLY A 94 -16.64 -13.05 -0.14
CA GLY A 94 -17.89 -12.63 -0.76
C GLY A 94 -18.38 -11.25 -0.29
N LEU A 95 -17.95 -10.80 0.89
CA LEU A 95 -18.30 -9.49 1.47
C LEU A 95 -17.30 -8.37 1.20
N ARG A 96 -16.19 -8.71 0.54
CA ARG A 96 -15.10 -7.79 0.21
C ARG A 96 -15.59 -6.65 -0.68
N ASP A 97 -15.14 -5.43 -0.40
CA ASP A 97 -15.29 -4.32 -1.32
C ASP A 97 -14.19 -4.37 -2.38
N GLU A 98 -14.53 -3.97 -3.61
CA GLU A 98 -13.51 -3.53 -4.54
C GLU A 98 -12.78 -2.31 -3.95
N LEU A 99 -11.48 -2.22 -4.20
CA LEU A 99 -10.71 -1.04 -3.83
C LEU A 99 -11.33 0.21 -4.49
N SER A 100 -11.35 1.31 -3.75
CA SER A 100 -11.76 2.60 -4.34
C SER A 100 -10.84 2.96 -5.52
N PRO A 101 -11.30 3.77 -6.49
CA PRO A 101 -10.47 4.17 -7.62
C PRO A 101 -9.13 4.81 -7.21
N ARG A 102 -9.10 5.52 -6.07
CA ARG A 102 -7.87 6.12 -5.51
C ARG A 102 -6.89 5.03 -5.04
N ARG A 103 -7.37 4.04 -4.29
CA ARG A 103 -6.55 2.91 -3.83
C ARG A 103 -6.06 2.05 -5.00
N VAL A 104 -6.91 1.78 -5.99
CA VAL A 104 -6.56 1.06 -7.22
C VAL A 104 -5.38 1.73 -7.92
N LYS A 105 -5.46 3.05 -8.14
CA LYS A 105 -4.36 3.80 -8.77
C LYS A 105 -3.05 3.68 -7.99
N MET A 106 -3.12 3.76 -6.66
CA MET A 106 -1.93 3.66 -5.81
C MET A 106 -1.29 2.26 -5.88
N VAL A 107 -2.11 1.20 -5.77
CA VAL A 107 -1.65 -0.19 -5.87
C VAL A 107 -1.07 -0.48 -7.26
N GLU A 108 -1.72 -0.01 -8.32
CA GLU A 108 -1.23 -0.15 -9.69
C GLU A 108 0.11 0.55 -9.90
N LYS A 109 0.25 1.77 -9.39
CA LYS A 109 1.50 2.54 -9.45
C LYS A 109 2.65 1.80 -8.77
N ILE A 110 2.40 1.24 -7.59
CA ILE A 110 3.42 0.45 -6.88
C ILE A 110 3.78 -0.80 -7.67
N PHE A 111 2.79 -1.54 -8.17
CA PHE A 111 3.04 -2.73 -8.98
C PHE A 111 3.95 -2.43 -10.17
N GLN A 112 3.64 -1.37 -10.93
CA GLN A 112 4.45 -0.92 -12.07
C GLN A 112 5.85 -0.47 -11.67
N SER A 113 6.01 0.11 -10.47
CA SER A 113 7.35 0.51 -9.98
C SER A 113 8.21 -0.69 -9.57
N LEU A 114 7.57 -1.81 -9.22
CA LEU A 114 8.23 -3.06 -8.83
C LEU A 114 8.53 -3.93 -10.05
N ASP A 115 7.63 -4.05 -11.02
CA ASP A 115 7.80 -4.80 -12.28
C ASP A 115 8.82 -4.10 -13.21
N ARG A 116 10.11 -4.32 -12.97
CA ARG A 116 11.20 -3.61 -13.65
C ARG A 116 11.45 -4.12 -15.06
N ASP A 117 11.27 -5.41 -15.27
CA ASP A 117 11.43 -6.04 -16.58
C ASP A 117 10.19 -5.90 -17.46
N GLY A 118 9.07 -5.43 -16.91
CA GLY A 118 7.81 -5.22 -17.62
C GLY A 118 7.14 -6.53 -18.01
N SER A 119 7.43 -7.61 -17.29
CA SER A 119 6.87 -8.94 -17.52
C SER A 119 5.39 -9.04 -17.15
N GLY A 120 4.86 -8.05 -16.42
CA GLY A 120 3.50 -8.06 -15.86
C GLY A 120 3.39 -8.88 -14.57
N GLN A 121 4.52 -9.27 -13.99
CA GLN A 121 4.64 -10.06 -12.77
C GLN A 121 5.84 -9.55 -11.96
N ILE A 122 5.76 -9.59 -10.63
CA ILE A 122 6.88 -9.22 -9.76
C ILE A 122 7.61 -10.50 -9.37
N SER A 123 8.86 -10.61 -9.80
CA SER A 123 9.71 -11.76 -9.55
C SER A 123 10.86 -11.43 -8.60
N LEU A 124 11.61 -12.47 -8.19
CA LEU A 124 12.83 -12.28 -7.40
C LEU A 124 13.83 -11.34 -8.09
N SER A 125 13.95 -11.41 -9.42
CA SER A 125 14.83 -10.54 -10.22
C SER A 125 14.50 -9.06 -10.09
N ASP A 126 13.22 -8.74 -9.92
CA ASP A 126 12.75 -7.36 -9.82
C ASP A 126 13.07 -6.73 -8.46
N VAL A 127 12.95 -7.54 -7.40
CA VAL A 127 13.03 -7.07 -6.00
C VAL A 127 14.43 -7.21 -5.42
N VAL A 128 15.25 -8.17 -5.90
CA VAL A 128 16.60 -8.45 -5.36
C VAL A 128 17.57 -7.27 -5.43
N GLN A 129 17.34 -6.34 -6.35
CA GLN A 129 18.18 -5.14 -6.50
C GLN A 129 17.76 -3.99 -5.59
N ILE A 130 16.56 -4.04 -5.02
CA ILE A 130 15.96 -2.94 -4.23
C ILE A 130 15.87 -3.32 -2.76
N TYR A 131 15.69 -4.61 -2.48
CA TYR A 131 15.49 -5.11 -1.13
C TYR A 131 16.83 -5.45 -0.47
N ASP A 132 17.31 -4.55 0.39
CA ASP A 132 18.52 -4.77 1.15
C ASP A 132 18.28 -5.73 2.33
N VAL A 133 18.96 -6.88 2.29
CA VAL A 133 18.93 -7.91 3.33
C VAL A 133 20.08 -7.78 4.33
N SER A 134 20.98 -6.80 4.17
CA SER A 134 22.19 -6.63 4.99
C SER A 134 21.92 -6.50 6.49
N MET A 135 20.76 -5.93 6.84
CA MET A 135 20.31 -5.73 8.21
C MET A 135 19.36 -6.84 8.72
N ASN A 136 19.05 -7.84 7.88
CA ASN A 136 18.21 -8.96 8.30
C ASN A 136 18.99 -9.91 9.22
N HIS A 137 18.45 -10.18 10.41
CA HIS A 137 19.14 -10.98 11.43
C HIS A 137 19.46 -12.41 10.96
N GLU A 138 18.56 -13.05 10.20
CA GLU A 138 18.78 -14.41 9.68
C GLU A 138 19.80 -14.46 8.53
N PHE A 139 19.97 -13.34 7.81
CA PHE A 139 21.04 -13.17 6.83
C PHE A 139 22.40 -13.02 7.50
N ILE A 140 22.49 -12.15 8.52
CA ILE A 140 23.73 -11.89 9.28
C ILE A 140 24.24 -13.17 9.97
N GLU A 141 23.32 -13.97 10.52
CA GLU A 141 23.64 -15.25 11.15
C GLU A 141 23.95 -16.38 10.13
N GLY A 142 23.86 -16.11 8.83
CA GLY A 142 24.10 -17.08 7.76
C GLY A 142 23.06 -18.21 7.67
N LYS A 143 21.90 -18.06 8.32
CA LYS A 143 20.83 -19.06 8.35
C LYS A 143 20.02 -19.07 7.07
N LYS A 144 19.84 -17.91 6.45
CA LYS A 144 19.12 -17.76 5.19
C LYS A 144 19.94 -16.98 4.17
N THR A 145 19.82 -17.39 2.92
CA THR A 145 20.36 -16.67 1.75
C THR A 145 19.49 -15.45 1.44
N ARG A 146 20.03 -14.52 0.64
CA ARG A 146 19.31 -13.35 0.16
C ARG A 146 18.04 -13.76 -0.59
N GLU A 147 18.15 -14.78 -1.44
CA GLU A 147 17.07 -15.30 -2.27
C GLU A 147 15.95 -15.89 -1.42
N GLN A 148 16.28 -16.59 -0.33
CA GLN A 148 15.29 -17.15 0.60
C GLN A 148 14.51 -16.07 1.34
N ILE A 149 15.19 -15.01 1.81
CA ILE A 149 14.55 -13.91 2.53
C ILE A 149 13.61 -13.12 1.60
N ILE A 150 14.06 -12.85 0.37
CA ILE A 150 13.22 -12.17 -0.62
C ILE A 150 12.06 -13.07 -1.05
N GLY A 151 12.29 -14.37 -1.24
CA GLY A 151 11.22 -15.32 -1.53
C GLY A 151 10.14 -15.35 -0.43
N GLU A 152 10.54 -15.33 0.84
CA GLU A 152 9.59 -15.23 1.96
C GLU A 152 8.83 -13.89 1.99
N PHE A 153 9.51 -12.79 1.66
CA PHE A 153 8.87 -11.49 1.50
C PHE A 153 7.83 -11.50 0.37
N LEU A 154 8.17 -12.06 -0.81
CA LEU A 154 7.27 -12.18 -1.96
C LEU A 154 6.07 -13.07 -1.65
N ASN A 155 6.31 -14.22 -0.99
CA ASN A 155 5.25 -15.11 -0.49
C ASN A 155 4.28 -14.40 0.47
N GLY A 156 4.71 -13.30 1.11
CA GLY A 156 3.85 -12.47 1.94
C GLY A 156 2.73 -11.76 1.15
N PHE A 157 2.98 -11.41 -0.12
CA PHE A 157 2.03 -10.73 -1.01
C PHE A 157 1.10 -11.69 -1.75
N GLU A 158 1.51 -12.94 -1.90
CA GLU A 158 0.65 -13.97 -2.48
C GLU A 158 -0.61 -14.25 -1.62
N GLY A 159 -0.55 -13.91 -0.33
CA GLY A 159 -1.67 -14.06 0.58
C GLY A 159 -2.12 -15.51 0.74
N ALA A 160 -3.39 -15.72 1.08
CA ALA A 160 -3.97 -17.06 1.20
C ALA A 160 -4.23 -17.76 -0.14
N ARG A 161 -4.16 -17.02 -1.26
CA ARG A 161 -4.60 -17.45 -2.59
C ARG A 161 -3.49 -17.69 -3.60
N GLY A 162 -2.28 -17.18 -3.34
CA GLY A 162 -1.17 -17.39 -4.25
C GLY A 162 -0.68 -18.83 -4.23
N ASN A 163 -0.09 -19.20 -5.35
CA ASN A 163 0.34 -20.57 -5.65
C ASN A 163 1.73 -20.90 -5.04
N LYS A 164 2.34 -19.93 -4.36
CA LYS A 164 3.68 -19.93 -3.75
C LYS A 164 4.76 -20.28 -4.75
N ASP A 165 4.60 -19.85 -5.99
CA ASP A 165 5.55 -20.09 -7.06
C ASP A 165 6.74 -19.12 -7.02
N GLY A 166 6.71 -18.13 -6.11
CA GLY A 166 7.77 -17.14 -5.94
C GLY A 166 7.68 -15.98 -6.93
N VAL A 167 6.54 -15.85 -7.60
CA VAL A 167 6.19 -14.76 -8.50
C VAL A 167 4.85 -14.17 -8.04
N ILE A 168 4.71 -12.85 -8.14
CA ILE A 168 3.48 -12.17 -7.77
C ILE A 168 2.83 -11.61 -9.03
N THR A 169 1.68 -12.16 -9.40
CA THR A 169 0.85 -11.63 -10.47
C THR A 169 0.14 -10.35 -10.05
N LYS A 170 -0.34 -9.56 -11.03
CA LYS A 170 -1.16 -8.37 -10.75
C LYS A 170 -2.37 -8.72 -9.89
N ASP A 171 -3.05 -9.82 -10.19
CA ASP A 171 -4.25 -10.24 -9.46
C ASP A 171 -3.94 -10.60 -8.00
N GLU A 172 -2.84 -11.33 -7.74
CA GLU A 172 -2.39 -11.65 -6.38
C GLU A 172 -2.01 -10.39 -5.59
N PHE A 173 -1.30 -9.47 -6.22
CA PHE A 173 -0.91 -8.20 -5.60
C PHE A 173 -2.14 -7.36 -5.22
N PHE A 174 -3.11 -7.25 -6.12
CA PHE A 174 -4.37 -6.57 -5.86
C PHE A 174 -5.20 -7.27 -4.80
N ASP A 175 -5.21 -8.59 -4.81
CA ASP A 175 -5.88 -9.38 -3.78
C ASP A 175 -5.27 -9.08 -2.41
N TYR A 176 -3.96 -9.13 -2.25
CA TYR A 176 -3.34 -8.79 -0.97
C TYR A 176 -3.75 -7.41 -0.44
N TYR A 177 -3.69 -6.38 -1.28
CA TYR A 177 -4.02 -5.01 -0.88
C TYR A 177 -5.50 -4.77 -0.65
N THR A 178 -6.36 -5.53 -1.31
CA THR A 178 -7.79 -5.47 -1.05
C THR A 178 -8.12 -6.12 0.31
N ASP A 179 -7.45 -7.22 0.67
CA ASP A 179 -7.61 -7.84 2.00
C ASP A 179 -7.08 -6.93 3.12
N LEU A 180 -5.90 -6.33 2.91
CA LEU A 180 -5.35 -5.32 3.82
C LEU A 180 -6.30 -4.12 3.95
N GLY A 181 -6.88 -3.69 2.82
CA GLY A 181 -7.80 -2.57 2.72
C GLY A 181 -9.06 -2.70 3.58
N MET A 182 -9.53 -3.93 3.85
CA MET A 182 -10.67 -4.18 4.74
C MET A 182 -10.40 -3.80 6.20
N SER A 183 -9.14 -3.84 6.62
CA SER A 183 -8.73 -3.44 7.97
C SER A 183 -8.38 -1.95 8.08
N VAL A 184 -8.32 -1.25 6.93
CA VAL A 184 -7.90 0.14 6.84
C VAL A 184 -9.10 1.09 6.75
N PRO A 185 -9.29 1.99 7.71
CA PRO A 185 -10.53 2.75 7.88
C PRO A 185 -10.75 3.85 6.84
N SER A 186 -9.72 4.32 6.14
CA SER A 186 -9.86 5.41 5.16
C SER A 186 -8.85 5.29 4.01
N ASP A 187 -9.23 5.84 2.86
CA ASP A 187 -8.35 5.90 1.68
C ASP A 187 -7.11 6.73 1.96
N GLU A 188 -7.24 7.80 2.75
CA GLU A 188 -6.09 8.62 3.16
C GLU A 188 -5.08 7.81 3.96
N TYR A 189 -5.53 7.04 4.96
CA TYR A 189 -4.62 6.22 5.75
C TYR A 189 -4.02 5.10 4.89
N PHE A 190 -4.81 4.48 4.01
CA PHE A 190 -4.34 3.45 3.09
C PHE A 190 -3.22 3.97 2.19
N VAL A 191 -3.45 5.10 1.52
CA VAL A 191 -2.47 5.70 0.62
C VAL A 191 -1.22 6.10 1.39
N ARG A 192 -1.33 6.79 2.52
CA ARG A 192 -0.17 7.18 3.35
C ARG A 192 0.66 6.00 3.81
N MET A 193 0.00 4.91 4.20
CA MET A 193 0.65 3.67 4.58
C MET A 193 1.45 3.08 3.42
N LEU A 194 0.86 3.03 2.21
CA LEU A 194 1.53 2.52 1.01
C LEU A 194 2.65 3.45 0.52
N GLU A 195 2.45 4.77 0.57
CA GLU A 195 3.49 5.77 0.25
C GLU A 195 4.72 5.56 1.14
N SER A 196 4.52 5.38 2.44
CA SER A 196 5.60 5.18 3.39
C SER A 196 6.27 3.81 3.23
N ALA A 197 5.49 2.76 2.97
CA ALA A 197 6.03 1.40 2.83
C ALA A 197 6.86 1.23 1.55
N TRP A 198 6.42 1.84 0.45
CA TRP A 198 7.03 1.68 -0.87
C TRP A 198 7.84 2.87 -1.35
N GLN A 199 7.90 3.94 -0.56
CA GLN A 199 8.57 5.18 -0.93
C GLN A 199 8.07 5.78 -2.26
N CYS A 200 6.84 5.44 -2.65
CA CYS A 200 6.19 5.84 -3.89
C CYS A 200 5.08 6.85 -3.57
N PRO A 201 5.28 8.16 -3.81
CA PRO A 201 4.27 9.18 -3.52
C PRO A 201 3.04 9.01 -4.41
N GLU A 202 1.83 9.33 -3.94
CA GLU A 202 0.59 9.21 -4.71
C GLU A 202 0.61 10.12 -5.95
N GLU A 203 0.86 11.41 -5.72
CA GLU A 203 1.03 12.38 -6.79
C GLU A 203 2.44 12.21 -7.37
N GLU A 204 2.52 11.81 -8.65
CA GLU A 204 3.69 12.24 -9.43
C GLU A 204 3.67 13.76 -9.40
N ALA A 205 4.80 14.38 -9.09
CA ALA A 205 4.90 15.82 -9.23
C ALA A 205 4.40 16.16 -10.65
N ASP A 206 3.28 16.89 -10.74
CA ASP A 206 2.79 17.57 -11.94
C ASP A 206 4.01 18.06 -12.75
N PRO A 207 4.08 17.97 -14.09
CA PRO A 207 5.19 18.56 -14.84
C PRO A 207 5.54 20.00 -14.39
N SER A 208 4.54 20.78 -13.97
CA SER A 208 4.75 22.08 -13.31
C SER A 208 5.38 21.97 -11.91
N ALA A 209 4.97 21.01 -11.09
CA ALA A 209 5.60 20.67 -9.82
C ALA A 209 7.04 20.12 -10.01
N GLN A 210 7.31 19.27 -10.99
CA GLN A 210 8.67 18.82 -11.32
C GLN A 210 9.53 19.99 -11.76
N ALA A 211 9.00 20.88 -12.59
CA ALA A 211 9.68 22.12 -12.95
C ALA A 211 9.94 22.99 -11.72
N SER A 212 8.97 23.13 -10.81
CA SER A 212 9.10 23.88 -9.57
C SER A 212 10.13 23.28 -8.62
N ILE A 213 10.18 21.96 -8.48
CA ILE A 213 11.17 21.23 -7.68
C ILE A 213 12.56 21.38 -8.29
N ARG A 214 12.69 21.25 -9.62
CA ARG A 214 13.97 21.50 -10.32
C ARG A 214 14.44 22.94 -10.13
N MET A 215 13.54 23.91 -10.25
CA MET A 215 13.86 25.32 -9.99
C MET A 215 14.28 25.54 -8.53
N LEU A 216 13.64 24.88 -7.58
CA LEU A 216 14.00 24.94 -6.16
C LEU A 216 15.39 24.36 -5.91
N ILE A 217 15.69 23.19 -6.49
CA ILE A 217 17.01 22.54 -6.46
C ILE A 217 18.08 23.51 -6.98
N GLU A 218 17.88 24.06 -8.17
CA GLU A 218 18.85 24.96 -8.77
C GLU A 218 19.02 26.27 -7.99
N GLU A 219 17.94 26.89 -7.51
CA GLU A 219 18.02 28.15 -6.78
C GLU A 219 18.66 27.97 -5.39
N VAL A 220 18.32 26.90 -4.65
CA VAL A 220 18.94 26.61 -3.35
C VAL A 220 20.44 26.38 -3.54
N ARG A 221 20.81 25.51 -4.50
CA ARG A 221 22.21 25.24 -4.83
C ARG A 221 22.97 26.51 -5.19
N LYS A 222 22.40 27.33 -6.07
CA LYS A 222 23.00 28.60 -6.51
C LYS A 222 23.24 29.55 -5.33
N ARG A 223 22.28 29.73 -4.43
CA ARG A 223 22.43 30.60 -3.26
C ARG A 223 23.48 30.09 -2.28
N ILE A 224 23.56 28.77 -2.08
CA ILE A 224 24.61 28.16 -1.24
C ILE A 224 25.99 28.40 -1.87
N LEU A 225 26.15 28.20 -3.18
CA LEU A 225 27.41 28.46 -3.88
C LEU A 225 27.82 29.94 -3.85
N GLU A 226 26.87 30.86 -3.98
CA GLU A 226 27.10 32.31 -3.83
C GLU A 226 27.59 32.67 -2.43
N LEU A 227 26.99 32.08 -1.39
CA LEU A 227 27.43 32.25 0.00
C LEU A 227 28.82 31.64 0.25
N ALA A 228 29.08 30.48 -0.35
CA ALA A 228 30.35 29.78 -0.24
C ALA A 228 31.47 30.45 -1.05
N LYS A 229 31.15 31.32 -2.03
CA LYS A 229 32.11 31.95 -2.95
C LYS A 229 33.07 30.95 -3.62
N GLY A 230 32.62 29.71 -3.80
CA GLY A 230 33.43 28.61 -4.34
C GLY A 230 34.48 28.01 -3.38
N ASP A 231 34.48 28.36 -2.09
CA ASP A 231 35.34 27.75 -1.07
C ASP A 231 34.64 26.54 -0.42
N PRO A 232 35.15 25.31 -0.59
CA PRO A 232 34.59 24.10 0.04
C PRO A 232 34.49 24.20 1.57
N LYS A 233 35.41 24.92 2.24
CA LYS A 233 35.36 25.08 3.70
C LYS A 233 34.13 25.87 4.15
N LEU A 234 33.65 26.78 3.31
CA LEU A 234 32.44 27.55 3.60
C LEU A 234 31.17 26.71 3.40
N ILE A 235 31.17 25.70 2.54
CA ILE A 235 30.03 24.77 2.39
C ILE A 235 29.79 24.02 3.70
N LYS A 236 30.85 23.49 4.31
CA LYS A 236 30.77 22.83 5.62
C LYS A 236 30.29 23.76 6.73
N LYS A 237 30.73 25.02 6.69
CA LYS A 237 30.25 26.03 7.63
C LYS A 237 28.77 26.33 7.43
N ILE A 238 28.32 26.47 6.18
CA ILE A 238 26.91 26.70 5.84
C ILE A 238 26.03 25.56 6.34
N HIS A 239 26.43 24.31 6.11
CA HIS A 239 25.73 23.14 6.65
C HIS A 239 25.58 23.24 8.18
N SER A 240 26.69 23.51 8.88
CA SER A 240 26.69 23.66 10.33
C SER A 240 25.89 24.87 10.84
N ASP A 241 25.76 25.95 10.06
CA ASP A 241 24.97 27.14 10.43
C ASP A 241 23.45 26.86 10.36
N PHE A 242 23.04 25.83 9.61
CA PHE A 242 21.65 25.40 9.47
C PHE A 242 21.29 24.17 10.31
N ASP A 243 22.28 23.40 10.77
CA ASP A 243 22.16 22.35 11.78
C ASP A 243 21.99 22.98 13.18
N LEU A 244 20.75 23.31 13.51
CA LEU A 244 20.42 24.09 14.72
C LEU A 244 20.59 23.27 15.99
N ASN A 245 20.39 21.95 15.89
CA ASN A 245 20.54 21.03 17.01
C ASN A 245 21.96 20.43 17.11
N GLN A 246 22.85 20.76 16.17
CA GLN A 246 24.24 20.27 16.10
C GLN A 246 24.34 18.74 16.03
N SER A 247 23.37 18.11 15.36
CA SER A 247 23.33 16.65 15.19
C SER A 247 24.37 16.15 14.18
N GLY A 248 24.91 17.02 13.34
CA GLY A 248 25.75 16.67 12.19
C GLY A 248 24.94 16.36 10.93
N SER A 249 23.61 16.47 10.97
CA SER A 249 22.70 16.22 9.86
C SER A 249 21.56 17.23 9.85
N LEU A 250 20.91 17.45 8.71
CA LEU A 250 19.80 18.38 8.59
C LEU A 250 18.47 17.63 8.55
N THR A 251 17.58 17.96 9.47
CA THR A 251 16.19 17.54 9.46
C THR A 251 15.37 18.33 8.43
N ILE A 252 14.18 17.84 8.08
CA ILE A 252 13.26 18.56 7.17
C ILE A 252 12.90 19.96 7.66
N ASP A 253 12.78 20.17 8.98
CA ASP A 253 12.48 21.47 9.56
C ASP A 253 13.67 22.42 9.44
N GLU A 254 14.89 21.93 9.61
CA GLU A 254 16.13 22.71 9.39
C GLU A 254 16.31 23.08 7.92
N VAL A 255 16.00 22.15 7.00
CA VAL A 255 15.97 22.44 5.56
C VAL A 255 14.90 23.47 5.21
N THR A 256 13.72 23.38 5.81
CA THR A 256 12.65 24.38 5.63
C THR A 256 13.13 25.77 6.09
N ASN A 257 13.79 25.83 7.24
CA ASN A 257 14.37 27.06 7.77
C ASN A 257 15.53 27.59 6.90
N MET A 258 16.34 26.70 6.32
CA MET A 258 17.39 27.06 5.37
C MET A 258 16.79 27.75 4.14
N ILE A 259 15.80 27.15 3.49
CA ILE A 259 15.12 27.72 2.31
C ILE A 259 14.56 29.11 2.63
N ALA A 260 13.94 29.26 3.80
CA ALA A 260 13.42 30.55 4.28
C ALA A 260 14.54 31.58 4.50
N LYS A 261 15.65 31.22 5.15
CA LYS A 261 16.81 32.09 5.37
C LYS A 261 17.52 32.48 4.07
N LEU A 262 17.53 31.61 3.07
CA LEU A 262 18.02 31.90 1.71
C LEU A 262 17.08 32.82 0.92
N LYS A 263 15.92 33.18 1.49
CA LYS A 263 14.88 34.03 0.88
C LYS A 263 14.33 33.45 -0.42
N ILE A 264 14.18 32.13 -0.48
CA ILE A 264 13.59 31.42 -1.61
C ILE A 264 12.10 31.22 -1.33
N SER A 265 11.26 31.74 -2.21
CA SER A 265 9.80 31.60 -2.10
C SER A 265 9.37 30.29 -2.72
N VAL A 266 8.82 29.38 -1.91
CA VAL A 266 8.36 28.07 -2.37
C VAL A 266 7.10 27.64 -1.62
N GLU A 267 6.20 26.93 -2.31
CA GLU A 267 5.08 26.27 -1.66
C GLU A 267 5.56 25.09 -0.80
N ARG A 268 4.98 24.94 0.40
CA ARG A 268 5.37 23.90 1.38
C ARG A 268 5.36 22.47 0.79
N LYS A 269 4.48 22.20 -0.17
CA LYS A 269 4.35 20.88 -0.83
C LYS A 269 5.60 20.45 -1.60
N TYR A 270 6.48 21.38 -1.99
CA TYR A 270 7.72 21.06 -2.72
C TYR A 270 8.95 20.85 -1.82
N VAL A 271 8.85 21.15 -0.53
CA VAL A 271 9.98 21.03 0.41
C VAL A 271 10.34 19.57 0.67
N TYR A 272 9.35 18.70 0.86
CA TYR A 272 9.60 17.27 1.08
C TYR A 272 10.21 16.57 -0.15
N PRO A 273 9.69 16.76 -1.38
CA PRO A 273 10.35 16.24 -2.58
C PRO A 273 11.79 16.73 -2.77
N PHE A 274 12.07 17.99 -2.44
CA PHE A 274 13.42 18.53 -2.46
C PHE A 274 14.33 17.89 -1.39
N PHE A 275 13.82 17.71 -0.17
CA PHE A 275 14.54 17.02 0.89
C PHE A 275 14.93 15.60 0.45
N LYS A 276 13.96 14.84 -0.07
CA LYS A 276 14.15 13.47 -0.56
C LYS A 276 15.09 13.38 -1.77
N PHE A 277 15.24 14.46 -2.54
CA PHE A 277 16.22 14.49 -3.64
C PHE A 277 17.68 14.51 -3.11
N ILE A 278 17.90 15.10 -1.93
CA ILE A 278 19.23 15.22 -1.33
C ILE A 278 19.53 14.02 -0.42
N ASP A 279 18.53 13.53 0.33
CA ASP A 279 18.61 12.32 1.16
C ASP A 279 18.69 11.06 0.26
N GLN A 280 19.90 10.74 -0.18
CA GLN A 280 20.17 9.65 -1.13
C GLN A 280 20.12 8.29 -0.44
N ASP A 281 20.53 8.23 0.83
CA ASP A 281 20.50 6.99 1.61
C ASP A 281 19.15 6.73 2.31
N ASN A 282 18.21 7.67 2.21
CA ASN A 282 16.88 7.63 2.85
C ASN A 282 16.95 7.46 4.36
N SER A 283 18.00 7.98 5.00
CA SER A 283 18.12 7.98 6.46
C SER A 283 17.10 8.89 7.15
N GLY A 284 16.40 9.74 6.38
CA GLY A 284 15.44 10.71 6.89
C GLY A 284 16.09 11.97 7.45
N ASN A 285 17.41 12.11 7.29
CA ASN A 285 18.20 13.30 7.62
C ASN A 285 19.23 13.51 6.50
N ILE A 286 19.57 14.75 6.19
CA ILE A 286 20.62 15.03 5.19
C ILE A 286 21.97 15.08 5.90
N SER A 287 22.84 14.14 5.58
CA SER A 287 24.25 14.16 6.03
C SER A 287 25.06 15.27 5.35
N PHE A 288 26.23 15.60 5.91
CA PHE A 288 27.13 16.56 5.27
C PHE A 288 27.62 16.04 3.91
N GLU A 289 27.86 14.74 3.78
CA GLU A 289 28.29 14.09 2.55
C GLU A 289 27.24 14.24 1.44
N GLU A 290 25.97 13.99 1.75
CA GLU A 290 24.86 14.18 0.80
C GLU A 290 24.68 15.65 0.42
N PHE A 291 24.76 16.55 1.41
CA PHE A 291 24.70 17.99 1.17
C PHE A 291 25.85 18.47 0.27
N GLU A 292 27.07 17.99 0.51
CA GLU A 292 28.26 18.33 -0.28
C GLU A 292 28.14 17.81 -1.71
N VAL A 293 27.71 16.55 -1.89
CA VAL A 293 27.44 15.94 -3.20
C VAL A 293 26.42 16.76 -3.97
N TYR A 294 25.30 17.11 -3.32
CA TYR A 294 24.25 17.94 -3.90
C TYR A 294 24.76 19.32 -4.37
N VAL A 295 25.59 19.99 -3.56
CA VAL A 295 26.09 21.34 -3.90
C VAL A 295 27.14 21.28 -5.01
N LEU A 296 28.03 20.28 -5.00
CA LEU A 296 29.21 20.23 -5.86
C LEU A 296 28.99 19.49 -7.20
N ASN A 297 28.12 18.47 -7.28
CA ASN A 297 27.94 17.71 -8.53
C ASN A 297 27.02 18.44 -9.52
N LYS A 298 27.52 18.66 -10.74
CA LYS A 298 26.80 19.33 -11.84
C LYS A 298 25.64 18.51 -12.37
#